data_AF-A0A2P2D5P6-F1
#
_entry.id   AF-A0A2P2D5P6-F1
#
_cell.length_a   1.000
_cell.length_b   1.000
_cell.length_c   1.000
_cell.angle_alpha   90.00
_cell.angle_beta   90.00
_cell.angle_gamma   90.00
#
_symmetry.space_group_name_H-M   'P 1'
#
loop_
_entity.id
_entity.type
_entity.pdbx_description
1 polymer ?
#
loop_
_entity_poly.entity_id
_entity_poly.type
_entity_poly.pdbx_seq_one_letter_code
_entity_poly.pdbx_strand_id
1 'polypeptide(L)'
;MSRTRAIIFISFCFLFLFSETGTSQEEKETASSDTRKTVLWTGEVLSVYRNKGKAKIKIGRNSYFSERSEEEIRGILGEKSNLPLFRKPKMEEIGAFQIENIEVEFGKVGKLTKPISIELRGSFSLAEGKPARLISVGLLIGAYGEETFYQDPSKFDATDVVRNHLAKNILHPKDGKEMVLVHTGYESNGRILYEHMGYFLYGQGSDPGDDSYNPKFGVPDRSSLEEIPSFYIDKYEVTNKEYNKFLKETSTPPPPHWENGIFPRGKEYHPVTNLTYREAEAYSKWAGKKIPSEWQWEKAARGTGLIWRLLKDESYEFISQPQEYPFGNEFDSALCNTRESGSRGTISVYELPSKGQSPYGAIGMCGNVAEWTSSPYIPYPGHRPNSGRYGKHLKVIRGGSYSGTKEEAKVYARDFGGIPNLLNDRKAGLRLITEVKN
;
A
#
# COMPACT_ATOMS: atom_id res chain seq x y z
N MET A 1 -4.23 36.50 -52.37
CA MET A 1 -5.61 36.49 -52.91
C MET A 1 -6.07 35.04 -52.97
N SER A 2 -6.70 34.53 -51.91
CA SER A 2 -8.16 34.41 -51.75
C SER A 2 -8.83 33.64 -52.90
N ARG A 3 -9.38 32.46 -52.59
CA ARG A 3 -10.84 32.17 -52.58
C ARG A 3 -11.05 30.67 -52.34
N THR A 4 -11.66 30.29 -51.21
CA THR A 4 -13.11 30.09 -51.01
C THR A 4 -13.65 28.88 -51.78
N ARG A 5 -14.15 27.87 -51.06
CA ARG A 5 -15.08 26.86 -51.59
C ARG A 5 -16.35 26.84 -50.76
N ALA A 6 -17.44 26.69 -51.51
CA ALA A 6 -18.81 27.01 -51.19
C ALA A 6 -19.55 25.89 -50.44
N ILE A 7 -20.61 26.33 -49.76
CA ILE A 7 -21.67 25.57 -49.11
C ILE A 7 -22.68 25.11 -50.16
N ILE A 8 -23.17 23.87 -50.07
CA ILE A 8 -24.50 23.47 -50.58
C ILE A 8 -25.17 22.56 -49.53
N PHE A 9 -26.36 22.96 -49.09
CA PHE A 9 -27.30 22.24 -48.24
C PHE A 9 -28.26 21.43 -49.12
N ILE A 10 -28.56 20.17 -48.75
CA ILE A 10 -29.79 19.48 -49.17
C ILE A 10 -30.38 18.74 -47.95
N SER A 11 -31.64 19.04 -47.71
CA SER A 11 -32.53 18.53 -46.67
C SER A 11 -33.14 17.19 -47.08
N PHE A 12 -33.35 16.26 -46.13
CA PHE A 12 -34.37 15.22 -46.26
C PHE A 12 -34.97 14.87 -44.90
N CYS A 13 -36.28 15.09 -44.77
CA CYS A 13 -37.13 14.62 -43.69
C CYS A 13 -37.27 13.09 -43.73
N PHE A 14 -37.30 12.45 -42.57
CA PHE A 14 -37.99 11.18 -42.36
C PHE A 14 -38.74 11.20 -41.02
N LEU A 15 -40.03 10.93 -41.10
CA LEU A 15 -40.95 10.70 -40.00
C LEU A 15 -41.13 9.18 -39.84
N PHE A 16 -40.92 8.64 -38.65
CA PHE A 16 -41.53 7.38 -38.20
C PHE A 16 -41.85 7.45 -36.70
N LEU A 17 -43.02 6.90 -36.36
CA LEU A 17 -43.72 6.92 -35.07
C LEU A 17 -43.49 5.61 -34.27
N PHE A 18 -43.77 5.69 -32.95
CA PHE A 18 -43.86 4.63 -31.90
C PHE A 18 -42.49 4.07 -31.42
N SER A 19 -42.22 3.80 -30.13
CA SER A 19 -43.05 3.45 -28.97
C SER A 19 -42.25 3.64 -27.67
N GLU A 20 -42.93 4.14 -26.62
CA GLU A 20 -42.77 3.91 -25.17
C GLU A 20 -41.42 3.66 -24.47
N THR A 21 -41.32 4.38 -23.34
CA THR A 21 -40.61 4.09 -22.06
C THR A 21 -39.14 4.50 -21.92
N GLY A 22 -38.88 5.22 -20.82
CA GLY A 22 -37.57 5.25 -20.18
C GLY A 22 -36.85 6.59 -20.28
N THR A 23 -37.16 7.49 -19.36
CA THR A 23 -36.32 8.62 -18.94
C THR A 23 -34.84 8.26 -18.92
N SER A 24 -34.05 8.87 -19.82
CA SER A 24 -32.59 8.91 -19.72
C SER A 24 -32.21 9.82 -18.55
N GLN A 25 -31.83 9.21 -17.42
CA GLN A 25 -30.99 9.91 -16.45
C GLN A 25 -29.59 10.02 -17.05
N GLU A 26 -29.25 11.22 -17.51
CA GLU A 26 -27.87 11.67 -17.55
C GLU A 26 -27.32 11.61 -16.12
N GLU A 27 -26.55 10.57 -15.81
CA GLU A 27 -25.67 10.57 -14.65
C GLU A 27 -24.64 11.68 -14.87
N LYS A 28 -24.89 12.84 -14.26
CA LYS A 28 -23.85 13.82 -13.98
C LYS A 28 -22.80 13.14 -13.11
N GLU A 29 -21.69 12.74 -13.74
CA GLU A 29 -20.40 12.58 -13.08
C GLU A 29 -20.09 13.89 -12.34
N THR A 30 -20.44 13.91 -11.06
CA THR A 30 -19.99 14.94 -10.14
C THR A 30 -18.58 14.55 -9.75
N ALA A 31 -17.61 15.33 -10.25
CA ALA A 31 -16.23 15.26 -9.79
C ALA A 31 -16.22 15.31 -8.26
N SER A 32 -15.87 14.19 -7.64
CA SER A 32 -15.67 14.10 -6.20
C SER A 32 -14.43 14.92 -5.84
N SER A 33 -14.62 16.18 -5.46
CA SER A 33 -13.69 16.80 -4.53
C SER A 33 -13.92 16.09 -3.20
N ASP A 34 -13.03 15.15 -2.84
CA ASP A 34 -13.11 14.36 -1.61
C ASP A 34 -12.70 15.21 -0.39
N THR A 35 -13.29 16.41 -0.29
CA THR A 35 -13.27 17.27 0.88
C THR A 35 -14.34 16.78 1.84
N ARG A 36 -13.91 16.14 2.93
CA ARG A 36 -14.81 15.84 4.04
C ARG A 36 -14.73 16.97 5.07
N LYS A 37 -15.90 17.47 5.50
CA LYS A 37 -15.99 18.36 6.66
C LYS A 37 -15.70 17.56 7.92
N THR A 38 -14.50 17.70 8.46
CA THR A 38 -14.12 17.09 9.74
C THR A 38 -14.17 18.12 10.86
N VAL A 39 -14.44 17.69 12.08
CA VAL A 39 -14.47 18.57 13.25
C VAL A 39 -13.04 18.78 13.73
N LEU A 40 -12.47 19.98 13.53
CA LEU A 40 -11.09 20.28 13.91
C LEU A 40 -10.92 20.37 15.43
N TRP A 41 -11.91 20.94 16.10
CA TRP A 41 -11.95 21.06 17.55
C TRP A 41 -13.36 21.41 18.01
N THR A 42 -13.66 21.11 19.28
CA THR A 42 -14.89 21.54 19.93
C THR A 42 -14.60 22.15 21.30
N GLY A 43 -15.45 23.09 21.71
CA GLY A 43 -15.53 23.62 23.06
C GLY A 43 -16.93 23.40 23.62
N GLU A 44 -17.04 23.21 24.92
CA GLU A 44 -18.31 22.99 25.60
C GLU A 44 -18.83 24.29 26.21
N VAL A 45 -20.10 24.61 25.97
CA VAL A 45 -20.78 25.74 26.60
C VAL A 45 -20.97 25.45 28.09
N LEU A 46 -20.32 26.25 28.93
CA LEU A 46 -20.30 26.09 30.38
C LEU A 46 -21.36 26.93 31.09
N SER A 47 -21.73 28.08 30.51
CA SER A 47 -22.73 28.98 31.10
C SER A 47 -23.46 29.78 30.03
N VAL A 48 -24.72 30.07 30.30
CA VAL A 48 -25.61 30.88 29.44
C VAL A 48 -26.40 31.83 30.33
N TYR A 49 -26.36 33.12 29.99
CA TYR A 49 -27.19 34.15 30.61
C TYR A 49 -27.73 35.07 29.52
N ARG A 50 -29.06 35.06 29.33
CA ARG A 50 -29.72 35.68 28.17
C ARG A 50 -29.14 35.11 26.88
N ASN A 51 -28.56 35.96 26.04
CA ASN A 51 -27.87 35.58 24.81
C ASN A 51 -26.34 35.60 24.96
N LYS A 52 -25.79 35.77 26.16
CA LYS A 52 -24.34 35.73 26.40
C LYS A 52 -23.94 34.49 27.17
N GLY A 53 -22.67 34.11 27.07
CA GLY A 53 -22.17 33.00 27.87
C GLY A 53 -20.71 32.71 27.70
N LYS A 54 -20.32 31.57 28.26
CA LYS A 54 -18.94 31.08 28.26
C LYS A 54 -18.87 29.68 27.68
N ALA A 55 -17.83 29.43 26.89
CA ALA A 55 -17.49 28.10 26.41
C ALA A 55 -16.02 27.79 26.73
N LYS A 56 -15.70 26.51 26.93
CA LYS A 56 -14.35 26.05 27.25
C LYS A 56 -13.88 24.97 26.29
N ILE A 57 -12.72 25.18 25.71
CA ILE A 57 -12.00 24.19 24.90
C ILE A 57 -10.95 23.56 25.82
N LYS A 58 -11.00 22.24 25.99
CA LYS A 58 -9.96 21.49 26.71
C LYS A 58 -8.86 21.09 25.74
N ILE A 59 -7.60 21.38 26.08
CA ILE A 59 -6.44 21.03 25.25
C ILE A 59 -5.77 19.79 25.82
N GLY A 60 -5.96 18.66 25.14
CA GLY A 60 -5.26 17.42 25.40
C GLY A 60 -4.08 17.19 24.44
N ARG A 61 -3.41 16.03 24.58
CA ARG A 61 -2.20 15.66 23.81
C ARG A 61 -2.34 15.71 22.28
N ASN A 62 -3.55 15.49 21.76
CA ASN A 62 -3.85 15.49 20.32
C ASN A 62 -4.83 16.62 19.93
N SER A 63 -4.97 17.64 20.77
CA SER A 63 -5.84 18.78 20.46
C SER A 63 -5.24 19.61 19.34
N TYR A 64 -6.09 20.20 18.50
CA TYR A 64 -5.67 21.14 17.46
C TYR A 64 -4.74 22.23 18.02
N PHE A 65 -4.91 22.67 19.27
CA PHE A 65 -4.17 23.78 19.89
C PHE A 65 -2.97 23.35 20.77
N SER A 66 -2.60 22.06 20.83
CA SER A 66 -1.63 21.56 21.83
C SER A 66 -0.20 22.10 21.70
N GLU A 67 0.23 22.44 20.49
CA GLU A 67 1.59 22.91 20.19
C GLU A 67 1.63 24.37 19.72
N ARG A 68 0.56 25.15 19.93
CA ARG A 68 0.47 26.54 19.48
C ARG A 68 0.76 27.54 20.60
N SER A 69 1.37 28.67 20.22
CA SER A 69 1.54 29.85 21.06
C SER A 69 0.22 30.58 21.33
N GLU A 70 0.21 31.49 22.31
CA GLU A 70 -0.99 32.28 22.62
C GLU A 70 -1.40 33.16 21.43
N GLU A 71 -0.41 33.77 20.76
CA GLU A 71 -0.60 34.63 19.60
C GLU A 71 -1.27 33.88 18.44
N GLU A 72 -0.82 32.66 18.15
CA GLU A 72 -1.41 31.79 17.12
C GLU A 72 -2.83 31.37 17.48
N ILE A 73 -3.09 31.01 18.74
CA ILE A 73 -4.43 30.64 19.22
C ILE A 73 -5.40 31.82 19.05
N ARG A 74 -4.97 33.02 19.47
CA ARG A 74 -5.76 34.25 19.33
C ARG A 74 -5.99 34.61 17.87
N GLY A 75 -4.99 34.46 17.00
CA GLY A 75 -5.12 34.68 15.57
C GLY A 75 -6.19 33.78 14.94
N ILE A 76 -6.12 32.47 15.18
CA ILE A 76 -7.06 31.48 14.63
C ILE A 76 -8.51 31.75 15.07
N LEU A 77 -8.70 32.02 16.37
CA LEU A 77 -10.03 32.27 16.94
C LEU A 77 -10.53 33.67 16.59
N GLY A 78 -9.64 34.63 16.37
CA GLY A 78 -9.97 35.98 15.91
C GLY A 78 -10.47 36.03 14.47
N GLU A 79 -9.83 35.29 13.55
CA GLU A 79 -10.28 35.16 12.16
C GLU A 79 -11.66 34.49 12.06
N LYS A 80 -11.91 33.49 12.92
CA LYS A 80 -13.20 32.79 13.03
C LYS A 80 -13.97 33.24 14.27
N SER A 81 -14.22 34.55 14.36
CA SER A 81 -14.95 35.15 15.47
C SER A 81 -16.41 34.69 15.57
N ASN A 82 -16.97 34.03 14.55
CA ASN A 82 -18.30 33.44 14.60
C ASN A 82 -18.24 31.92 14.43
N LEU A 83 -18.55 31.18 15.49
CA LEU A 83 -18.42 29.72 15.54
C LEU A 83 -19.78 29.04 15.48
N PRO A 84 -19.98 27.97 14.70
CA PRO A 84 -21.22 27.21 14.73
C PRO A 84 -21.47 26.58 16.12
N LEU A 85 -22.75 26.55 16.50
CA LEU A 85 -23.27 26.02 17.76
C LEU A 85 -24.01 24.71 17.49
N PHE A 86 -23.59 23.63 18.15
CA PHE A 86 -24.05 22.27 17.90
C PHE A 86 -24.77 21.64 19.09
N ARG A 87 -25.75 20.79 18.77
CA ARG A 87 -26.45 19.95 19.72
C ARG A 87 -26.02 18.49 19.62
N LYS A 88 -25.61 17.91 20.75
CA LYS A 88 -25.33 16.46 20.89
C LYS A 88 -26.64 15.64 20.82
N PRO A 89 -26.59 14.37 20.36
CA PRO A 89 -25.43 13.61 19.91
C PRO A 89 -25.13 13.73 18.40
N LYS A 90 -26.06 14.26 17.61
CA LYS A 90 -25.98 14.29 16.13
C LYS A 90 -25.17 15.45 15.55
N MET A 91 -24.58 16.30 16.39
CA MET A 91 -23.87 17.52 15.97
C MET A 91 -24.73 18.42 15.07
N GLU A 92 -26.03 18.52 15.38
CA GLU A 92 -26.95 19.38 14.63
C GLU A 92 -26.58 20.85 14.89
N GLU A 93 -26.29 21.60 13.82
CA GLU A 93 -26.07 23.05 13.90
C GLU A 93 -27.39 23.76 14.18
N ILE A 94 -27.44 24.51 15.28
CA ILE A 94 -28.66 25.18 15.76
C ILE A 94 -28.51 26.71 15.80
N GLY A 95 -27.31 27.22 15.56
CA GLY A 95 -26.98 28.63 15.66
C GLY A 95 -25.48 28.89 15.62
N ALA A 96 -25.05 30.01 16.16
CA ALA A 96 -23.67 30.41 16.22
C ALA A 96 -23.31 31.06 17.57
N PHE A 97 -22.02 31.12 17.86
CA PHE A 97 -21.41 31.76 19.01
C PHE A 97 -20.35 32.74 18.52
N GLN A 98 -20.64 34.02 18.70
CA GLN A 98 -19.74 35.10 18.36
C GLN A 98 -18.79 35.36 19.54
N ILE A 99 -17.50 35.19 19.30
CA ILE A 99 -16.43 35.41 20.27
C ILE A 99 -16.23 36.91 20.48
N GLU A 100 -16.31 37.36 21.74
CA GLU A 100 -16.00 38.72 22.18
C GLU A 100 -14.66 38.76 22.94
N ASN A 101 -14.31 37.69 23.66
CA ASN A 101 -13.07 37.60 24.44
C ASN A 101 -12.53 36.17 24.47
N ILE A 102 -11.19 36.05 24.48
CA ILE A 102 -10.41 34.81 24.50
C ILE A 102 -9.44 34.89 25.69
N GLU A 103 -9.52 33.92 26.60
CA GLU A 103 -8.57 33.72 27.70
C GLU A 103 -7.91 32.35 27.53
N VAL A 104 -6.57 32.31 27.47
CA VAL A 104 -5.80 31.06 27.33
C VAL A 104 -5.13 30.73 28.66
N GLU A 105 -5.35 29.52 29.14
CA GLU A 105 -4.78 29.01 30.39
C GLU A 105 -3.56 28.14 30.09
N PHE A 106 -2.43 28.43 30.74
CA PHE A 106 -1.18 27.68 30.61
C PHE A 106 -0.91 26.83 31.85
N GLY A 107 -0.40 25.63 31.63
CA GLY A 107 -0.03 24.68 32.70
C GLY A 107 1.32 24.02 32.43
N LYS A 108 1.93 23.47 33.49
CA LYS A 108 3.14 22.65 33.36
C LYS A 108 2.78 21.24 32.89
N VAL A 109 3.30 20.84 31.75
CA VAL A 109 3.21 19.48 31.21
C VAL A 109 4.63 18.91 31.11
N GLY A 110 5.03 18.11 32.09
CA GLY A 110 6.43 17.70 32.23
C GLY A 110 7.33 18.90 32.56
N LYS A 111 8.35 19.15 31.71
CA LYS A 111 9.27 20.29 31.86
C LYS A 111 8.85 21.55 31.08
N LEU A 112 7.78 21.48 30.29
CA LEU A 112 7.35 22.55 29.39
C LEU A 112 6.07 23.22 29.92
N THR A 113 5.95 24.53 29.69
CA THR A 113 4.70 25.27 29.89
C THR A 113 3.92 25.23 28.58
N LYS A 114 2.70 24.66 28.61
CA LYS A 114 1.84 24.48 27.43
C LYS A 114 0.42 24.98 27.70
N PRO A 115 -0.33 25.37 26.66
CA PRO A 115 -1.74 25.73 26.84
C PRO A 115 -2.54 24.48 27.22
N ILE A 116 -3.36 24.58 28.27
CA ILE A 116 -4.16 23.47 28.81
C ILE A 116 -5.66 23.68 28.59
N SER A 117 -6.10 24.94 28.47
CA SER A 117 -7.49 25.25 28.15
C SER A 117 -7.66 26.64 27.54
N ILE A 118 -8.76 26.84 26.84
CA ILE A 118 -9.16 28.15 26.30
C ILE A 118 -10.58 28.43 26.79
N GLU A 119 -10.78 29.56 27.47
CA GLU A 119 -12.09 30.10 27.79
C GLU A 119 -12.48 31.16 26.76
N LEU A 120 -13.67 30.98 26.19
CA LEU A 120 -14.27 31.90 25.24
C LEU A 120 -15.49 32.55 25.85
N ARG A 121 -15.59 33.87 25.75
CA ARG A 121 -16.78 34.63 26.15
C ARG A 121 -17.36 35.33 24.93
N GLY A 122 -18.68 35.35 24.86
CA GLY A 122 -19.35 35.81 23.65
C GLY A 122 -20.86 35.79 23.73
N SER A 123 -21.47 35.99 22.57
CA SER A 123 -22.92 35.98 22.39
C SER A 123 -23.39 34.88 21.45
N PHE A 124 -24.51 34.26 21.78
CA PHE A 124 -25.18 33.25 20.98
C PHE A 124 -26.23 33.89 20.06
N SER A 125 -26.35 33.35 18.86
CA SER A 125 -27.45 33.59 17.92
C SER A 125 -28.01 32.25 17.46
N LEU A 126 -29.32 32.15 17.24
CA LEU A 126 -29.95 30.94 16.71
C LEU A 126 -30.22 31.08 15.22
N ALA A 127 -30.24 29.94 14.52
CA ALA A 127 -30.71 29.88 13.15
C ALA A 127 -32.20 30.22 13.06
N GLU A 128 -32.64 30.72 11.91
CA GLU A 128 -34.02 31.16 11.67
C GLU A 128 -35.04 30.04 12.00
N GLY A 129 -36.11 30.39 12.72
CA GLY A 129 -37.15 29.45 13.14
C GLY A 129 -36.82 28.55 14.34
N LYS A 130 -35.62 28.65 14.94
CA LYS A 130 -35.26 27.87 16.15
C LYS A 130 -35.64 28.62 17.44
N PRO A 131 -36.24 27.95 18.46
CA PRO A 131 -36.69 28.62 19.67
C PRO A 131 -35.54 28.93 20.65
N ALA A 132 -35.60 30.11 21.30
CA ALA A 132 -34.57 30.64 22.22
C ALA A 132 -34.14 29.67 23.34
N ARG A 133 -35.07 28.81 23.81
CA ARG A 133 -34.81 27.79 24.83
C ARG A 133 -33.74 26.75 24.47
N LEU A 134 -33.33 26.68 23.19
CA LEU A 134 -32.30 25.73 22.75
C LEU A 134 -30.90 26.11 23.20
N ILE A 135 -30.62 27.37 23.54
CA ILE A 135 -29.32 27.79 24.05
C ILE A 135 -29.22 27.37 25.52
N SER A 136 -28.43 26.33 25.80
CA SER A 136 -28.23 25.79 27.14
C SER A 136 -26.78 25.36 27.39
N VAL A 137 -26.46 25.08 28.65
CA VAL A 137 -25.19 24.44 29.04
C VAL A 137 -25.09 23.06 28.38
N GLY A 138 -23.87 22.64 28.03
CA GLY A 138 -23.57 21.33 27.42
C GLY A 138 -23.68 21.27 25.90
N LEU A 139 -24.07 22.38 25.25
CA LEU A 139 -23.91 22.55 23.81
C LEU A 139 -22.44 22.61 23.43
N LEU A 140 -22.14 22.34 22.15
CA LEU A 140 -20.79 22.46 21.63
C LEU A 140 -20.66 23.66 20.71
N ILE A 141 -19.54 24.37 20.80
CA ILE A 141 -19.04 25.23 19.74
C ILE A 141 -17.89 24.52 19.06
N GLY A 142 -17.58 24.84 17.81
CA GLY A 142 -16.43 24.24 17.15
C GLY A 142 -16.19 24.81 15.78
N ALA A 143 -15.13 24.34 15.13
CA ALA A 143 -14.87 24.66 13.74
C ALA A 143 -14.80 23.38 12.92
N TYR A 144 -15.44 23.40 11.76
CA TYR A 144 -15.14 22.43 10.70
C TYR A 144 -13.85 22.85 9.99
N GLY A 145 -13.07 21.84 9.63
CA GLY A 145 -12.01 21.93 8.63
C GLY A 145 -12.47 21.23 7.37
N GLU A 146 -12.05 21.76 6.24
CA GLU A 146 -12.04 20.99 5.01
C GLU A 146 -10.75 20.17 5.01
N GLU A 147 -10.90 18.86 5.11
CA GLU A 147 -9.80 17.94 4.91
C GLU A 147 -9.92 17.49 3.45
N THR A 148 -9.05 18.03 2.59
CA THR A 148 -8.81 17.47 1.26
C THR A 148 -8.12 16.13 1.47
N PHE A 149 -8.88 15.05 1.43
CA PHE A 149 -8.26 13.77 1.14
C PHE A 149 -7.99 13.75 -0.36
N TYR A 150 -6.73 13.54 -0.72
CA TYR A 150 -6.29 13.24 -2.08
C TYR A 150 -6.43 14.41 -3.08
N GLN A 151 -5.31 15.09 -3.34
CA GLN A 151 -5.09 15.63 -4.69
C GLN A 151 -4.55 14.48 -5.54
N ASP A 152 -5.24 14.19 -6.65
CA ASP A 152 -4.76 13.25 -7.65
C ASP A 152 -3.31 13.59 -8.03
N PRO A 153 -2.35 12.68 -7.77
CA PRO A 153 -0.95 12.88 -8.14
C PRO A 153 -0.75 13.20 -9.61
N SER A 154 -1.72 12.88 -10.48
CA SER A 154 -1.71 13.25 -11.90
C SER A 154 -1.70 14.77 -12.16
N LYS A 155 -1.97 15.60 -11.15
CA LYS A 155 -2.04 17.07 -11.27
C LYS A 155 -0.72 17.79 -11.01
N PHE A 156 0.29 17.13 -10.43
CA PHE A 156 1.51 17.81 -9.97
C PHE A 156 2.70 17.75 -10.90
N ASP A 157 2.71 16.86 -11.90
CA ASP A 157 3.65 17.01 -13.00
C ASP A 157 3.17 16.24 -14.24
N ALA A 158 2.99 16.98 -15.32
CA ALA A 158 2.64 16.45 -16.64
C ALA A 158 3.76 16.73 -17.64
N THR A 159 4.99 16.96 -17.16
CA THR A 159 6.11 17.33 -18.02
C THR A 159 7.12 16.21 -18.27
N ASP A 160 7.22 15.19 -17.39
CA ASP A 160 8.08 14.03 -17.59
C ASP A 160 7.31 12.72 -17.87
N VAL A 161 6.31 12.80 -18.76
CA VAL A 161 5.74 11.61 -19.43
C VAL A 161 6.77 11.07 -20.44
N VAL A 162 7.91 10.56 -19.98
CA VAL A 162 8.82 9.81 -20.83
C VAL A 162 8.23 8.43 -21.10
N ARG A 163 7.66 8.38 -22.30
CA ARG A 163 7.18 7.25 -23.07
C ARG A 163 8.12 6.04 -23.01
N ASN A 164 7.73 5.05 -22.22
CA ASN A 164 7.77 3.64 -22.63
C ASN A 164 6.68 2.91 -21.84
N HIS A 165 5.58 2.58 -22.51
CA HIS A 165 4.58 1.69 -21.92
C HIS A 165 5.20 0.30 -21.83
N LEU A 166 5.93 0.04 -20.74
CA LEU A 166 6.39 -1.30 -20.43
C LEU A 166 5.16 -2.22 -20.39
N ALA A 167 5.21 -3.30 -21.16
CA ALA A 167 4.13 -4.26 -21.18
C ALA A 167 3.97 -4.86 -19.77
N LYS A 168 2.73 -4.92 -19.25
CA LYS A 168 2.45 -5.51 -17.93
C LYS A 168 2.89 -6.97 -17.86
N ASN A 169 2.76 -7.70 -18.97
CA ASN A 169 3.19 -9.08 -19.12
C ASN A 169 4.07 -9.24 -20.36
N ILE A 170 5.08 -10.09 -20.27
CA ILE A 170 5.91 -10.49 -21.41
C ILE A 170 6.08 -12.00 -21.43
N LEU A 171 6.41 -12.55 -22.59
CA LEU A 171 7.02 -13.88 -22.68
C LEU A 171 8.53 -13.69 -22.76
N HIS A 172 9.27 -14.32 -21.86
CA HIS A 172 10.72 -14.20 -21.86
C HIS A 172 11.31 -14.84 -23.13
N PRO A 173 12.21 -14.16 -23.86
CA PRO A 173 12.62 -14.58 -25.20
C PRO A 173 13.39 -15.91 -25.26
N LYS A 174 14.00 -16.36 -24.15
CA LYS A 174 14.81 -17.58 -24.14
C LYS A 174 14.02 -18.84 -23.79
N ASP A 175 13.19 -18.77 -22.76
CA ASP A 175 12.46 -19.92 -22.22
C ASP A 175 10.94 -19.84 -22.47
N GLY A 176 10.45 -18.72 -23.02
CA GLY A 176 9.04 -18.51 -23.34
C GLY A 176 8.14 -18.36 -22.11
N LYS A 177 8.72 -18.21 -20.91
CA LYS A 177 7.97 -18.16 -19.66
C LYS A 177 7.29 -16.80 -19.50
N GLU A 178 6.03 -16.81 -19.06
CA GLU A 178 5.28 -15.59 -18.77
C GLU A 178 5.87 -14.87 -17.55
N MET A 179 6.14 -13.58 -17.70
CA MET A 179 6.67 -12.72 -16.66
C MET A 179 5.81 -11.47 -16.51
N VAL A 180 5.68 -10.99 -15.28
CA VAL A 180 4.91 -9.79 -14.93
C VAL A 180 5.84 -8.63 -14.56
N LEU A 181 5.45 -7.41 -14.90
CA LEU A 181 6.19 -6.20 -14.61
C LEU A 181 6.00 -5.79 -13.14
N VAL A 182 7.10 -5.72 -12.40
CA VAL A 182 7.19 -5.07 -11.09
C VAL A 182 7.75 -3.66 -11.32
N HIS A 183 6.87 -2.66 -11.37
CA HIS A 183 7.25 -1.29 -11.71
C HIS A 183 7.70 -0.45 -10.49
N THR A 184 8.45 0.61 -10.76
CA THR A 184 8.91 1.61 -9.78
C THR A 184 7.87 2.66 -9.40
N GLY A 185 6.80 2.82 -10.20
CA GLY A 185 5.74 3.79 -9.96
C GLY A 185 4.60 3.27 -9.08
N TYR A 186 3.54 4.06 -8.97
CA TYR A 186 2.26 3.66 -8.38
C TYR A 186 1.18 3.61 -9.47
N GLU A 187 0.30 2.61 -9.42
CA GLU A 187 -0.82 2.49 -10.35
C GLU A 187 -2.04 3.25 -9.82
N SER A 188 -2.50 4.24 -10.57
CA SER A 188 -3.74 5.00 -10.34
C SER A 188 -4.64 4.89 -11.55
N ASN A 189 -5.89 4.44 -11.39
CA ASN A 189 -6.88 4.36 -12.47
C ASN A 189 -6.36 3.65 -13.75
N GLY A 190 -5.59 2.57 -13.58
CA GLY A 190 -5.02 1.81 -14.70
C GLY A 190 -3.81 2.46 -15.39
N ARG A 191 -3.32 3.60 -14.89
CA ARG A 191 -2.12 4.30 -15.37
C ARG A 191 -1.01 4.17 -14.34
N ILE A 192 0.20 3.88 -14.79
CA ILE A 192 1.37 3.91 -13.92
C ILE A 192 1.87 5.36 -13.93
N LEU A 193 1.80 6.00 -12.77
CA LEU A 193 2.37 7.33 -12.56
C LEU A 193 3.84 7.11 -12.18
N TYR A 194 4.72 7.44 -13.12
CA TYR A 194 6.15 7.33 -12.99
C TYR A 194 6.70 8.70 -12.67
N GLU A 195 7.04 8.94 -11.41
CA GLU A 195 7.85 10.11 -11.10
C GLU A 195 8.67 9.86 -9.86
N HIS A 196 9.54 8.84 -9.98
CA HIS A 196 10.31 8.31 -8.86
C HIS A 196 9.35 7.80 -7.74
N MET A 197 9.67 6.76 -7.00
CA MET A 197 10.89 6.73 -6.25
C MET A 197 11.41 5.31 -6.03
N GLY A 198 10.84 4.29 -6.70
CA GLY A 198 11.32 2.90 -6.61
C GLY A 198 11.35 2.32 -5.19
N TYR A 199 10.92 3.11 -4.20
CA TYR A 199 11.19 2.89 -2.80
C TYR A 199 10.31 1.77 -2.30
N PHE A 200 10.95 0.93 -1.52
CA PHE A 200 10.39 -0.26 -0.98
C PHE A 200 10.65 -0.29 0.51
N LEU A 201 9.56 -0.35 1.27
CA LEU A 201 9.63 -0.65 2.68
C LEU A 201 9.61 -2.16 2.83
N TYR A 202 10.68 -2.75 3.36
CA TYR A 202 10.83 -4.19 3.58
C TYR A 202 10.60 -4.57 5.05
N GLY A 203 10.27 -5.84 5.28
CA GLY A 203 10.13 -6.43 6.61
C GLY A 203 8.83 -6.06 7.31
N GLN A 204 8.87 -6.07 8.65
CA GLN A 204 7.80 -5.69 9.58
C GLN A 204 8.35 -4.83 10.73
N GLY A 205 7.46 -4.14 11.47
CA GLY A 205 7.85 -3.29 12.61
C GLY A 205 7.21 -3.66 13.95
N SER A 206 6.49 -4.78 14.04
CA SER A 206 5.73 -5.23 15.21
C SER A 206 6.53 -6.08 16.21
N ASP A 207 7.45 -6.94 15.75
CA ASP A 207 8.18 -7.86 16.63
C ASP A 207 9.71 -7.75 16.47
N PRO A 208 10.42 -7.10 17.41
CA PRO A 208 11.88 -6.98 17.39
C PRO A 208 12.67 -8.30 17.50
N GLY A 209 12.02 -9.38 17.98
CA GLY A 209 12.63 -10.70 18.12
C GLY A 209 12.66 -11.50 16.82
N ASP A 210 11.84 -11.13 15.85
CA ASP A 210 11.72 -11.79 14.55
C ASP A 210 12.80 -11.31 13.57
N ASP A 211 13.28 -12.19 12.68
CA ASP A 211 14.37 -11.90 11.74
C ASP A 211 13.97 -10.98 10.57
N SER A 212 12.67 -10.77 10.40
CA SER A 212 12.06 -9.83 9.45
C SER A 212 11.84 -8.43 10.05
N TYR A 213 12.27 -8.19 11.29
CA TYR A 213 12.12 -6.90 11.94
C TYR A 213 12.98 -5.80 11.30
N ASN A 214 12.32 -4.72 10.90
CA ASN A 214 12.94 -3.50 10.42
C ASN A 214 12.70 -2.37 11.45
N PRO A 215 13.74 -1.89 12.17
CA PRO A 215 13.59 -0.85 13.18
C PRO A 215 13.14 0.52 12.64
N LYS A 216 13.21 0.71 11.31
CA LYS A 216 12.77 1.94 10.63
C LYS A 216 11.37 1.83 10.05
N PHE A 217 10.69 0.70 10.27
CA PHE A 217 9.42 0.39 9.61
C PHE A 217 8.29 1.36 9.94
N GLY A 218 8.17 1.80 11.21
CA GLY A 218 7.08 2.67 11.66
C GLY A 218 7.26 4.16 11.34
N VAL A 219 8.45 4.57 10.90
CA VAL A 219 8.78 5.96 10.55
C VAL A 219 9.66 5.99 9.29
N PRO A 220 9.12 5.53 8.13
CA PRO A 220 9.91 5.42 6.92
C PRO A 220 10.31 6.81 6.41
N ASP A 221 11.61 6.99 6.20
CA ASP A 221 12.18 8.13 5.49
C ASP A 221 13.00 7.63 4.29
N ARG A 222 13.35 8.54 3.35
CA ARG A 222 14.09 8.16 2.13
C ARG A 222 15.38 7.38 2.40
N SER A 223 16.09 7.68 3.50
CA SER A 223 17.35 7.02 3.85
C SER A 223 17.17 5.59 4.39
N SER A 224 15.95 5.25 4.80
CA SER A 224 15.58 3.94 5.35
C SER A 224 14.94 2.98 4.34
N LEU A 225 14.68 3.44 3.12
CA LEU A 225 13.97 2.69 2.07
C LEU A 225 14.95 2.13 1.04
N GLU A 226 14.62 0.95 0.51
CA GLU A 226 15.40 0.36 -0.59
C GLU A 226 14.86 0.84 -1.93
N GLU A 227 15.74 1.29 -2.82
CA GLU A 227 15.36 1.65 -4.18
C GLU A 227 15.47 0.43 -5.10
N ILE A 228 14.34 -0.04 -5.63
CA ILE A 228 14.28 -1.20 -6.52
C ILE A 228 13.80 -0.75 -7.89
N PRO A 229 14.68 -0.73 -8.91
CA PRO A 229 14.34 -0.43 -10.31
C PRO A 229 13.23 -1.33 -10.84
N SER A 230 12.60 -0.96 -11.96
CA SER A 230 11.59 -1.81 -12.59
C SER A 230 12.23 -3.10 -13.12
N PHE A 231 11.58 -4.23 -12.92
CA PHE A 231 12.03 -5.53 -13.40
C PHE A 231 10.84 -6.40 -13.75
N TYR A 232 11.08 -7.46 -14.51
CA TYR A 232 10.11 -8.52 -14.75
C TYR A 232 10.39 -9.70 -13.83
N ILE A 233 9.36 -10.30 -13.25
CA ILE A 233 9.45 -11.55 -12.48
C ILE A 233 8.58 -12.62 -13.12
N ASP A 234 9.02 -13.88 -13.08
CA ASP A 234 8.21 -15.00 -13.52
C ASP A 234 6.84 -14.99 -12.81
N LYS A 235 5.76 -15.11 -13.60
CA LYS A 235 4.39 -15.08 -13.08
C LYS A 235 4.11 -16.24 -12.14
N TYR A 236 4.71 -17.40 -12.42
CA TYR A 236 4.60 -18.64 -11.67
C TYR A 236 6.00 -19.18 -11.36
N GLU A 237 6.10 -20.04 -10.34
CA GLU A 237 7.31 -20.80 -10.04
C GLU A 237 7.80 -21.59 -11.26
N VAL A 238 9.10 -21.90 -11.29
CA VAL A 238 9.68 -22.80 -12.29
C VAL A 238 9.09 -24.20 -12.11
N THR A 239 8.51 -24.75 -13.16
CA THR A 239 7.86 -26.06 -13.16
C THR A 239 8.85 -27.19 -13.44
N ASN A 240 8.48 -28.42 -13.07
CA ASN A 240 9.28 -29.61 -13.39
C ASN A 240 9.51 -29.77 -14.90
N LYS A 241 8.50 -29.46 -15.74
CA LYS A 241 8.62 -29.52 -17.19
C LYS A 241 9.65 -28.52 -17.74
N GLU A 242 9.65 -27.29 -17.24
CA GLU A 242 10.62 -26.26 -17.62
C GLU A 242 12.03 -26.63 -17.15
N TYR A 243 12.17 -27.09 -15.91
CA TYR A 243 13.47 -27.52 -15.38
C TYR A 243 14.01 -28.74 -16.14
N ASN A 244 13.16 -29.70 -16.51
CA ASN A 244 13.56 -30.86 -17.30
C ASN A 244 14.05 -30.48 -18.72
N LYS A 245 13.52 -29.40 -19.31
CA LYS A 245 14.05 -28.86 -20.58
C LYS A 245 15.51 -28.43 -20.42
N PHE A 246 15.81 -27.68 -19.35
CA PHE A 246 17.18 -27.30 -19.00
C PHE A 246 18.11 -28.53 -18.85
N LEU A 247 17.68 -29.54 -18.10
CA LEU A 247 18.48 -30.75 -17.87
C LEU A 247 18.82 -31.44 -19.20
N LYS A 248 17.85 -31.58 -20.11
CA LYS A 248 18.05 -32.20 -21.42
C LYS A 248 18.99 -31.41 -22.32
N GLU A 249 18.85 -30.09 -22.37
CA GLU A 249 19.67 -29.24 -23.25
C GLU A 249 21.12 -29.11 -22.76
N THR A 250 21.35 -29.21 -21.45
CA THR A 250 22.68 -29.01 -20.86
C THR A 250 23.35 -30.32 -20.44
N SER A 251 22.64 -31.45 -20.52
CA SER A 251 23.08 -32.73 -19.96
C SER A 251 23.44 -32.63 -18.47
N THR A 252 22.80 -31.71 -17.74
CA THR A 252 22.95 -31.57 -16.28
C THR A 252 22.25 -32.75 -15.59
N PRO A 253 22.85 -33.35 -14.55
CA PRO A 253 22.21 -34.41 -13.80
C PRO A 253 20.87 -33.97 -13.17
N PRO A 254 19.83 -34.81 -13.19
CA PRO A 254 18.56 -34.50 -12.54
C PRO A 254 18.70 -34.46 -11.02
N PRO A 255 17.77 -33.76 -10.33
CA PRO A 255 17.73 -33.79 -8.87
C PRO A 255 17.63 -35.22 -8.33
N PRO A 256 18.33 -35.60 -7.24
CA PRO A 256 18.39 -36.97 -6.75
C PRO A 256 17.04 -37.59 -6.38
N HIS A 257 16.03 -36.77 -6.09
CA HIS A 257 14.68 -37.21 -5.75
C HIS A 257 13.81 -37.52 -6.98
N TRP A 258 14.31 -37.27 -8.20
CA TRP A 258 13.65 -37.68 -9.44
C TRP A 258 14.05 -39.12 -9.76
N GLU A 259 13.14 -40.06 -9.46
CA GLU A 259 13.37 -41.49 -9.71
C GLU A 259 13.67 -41.75 -11.18
N ASN A 260 14.75 -42.49 -11.45
CA ASN A 260 15.25 -42.76 -12.81
C ASN A 260 15.52 -41.48 -13.63
N GLY A 261 15.75 -40.34 -12.96
CA GLY A 261 16.00 -39.06 -13.60
C GLY A 261 14.77 -38.38 -14.19
N ILE A 262 13.57 -38.84 -13.83
CA ILE A 262 12.29 -38.33 -14.35
C ILE A 262 11.52 -37.72 -13.19
N PHE A 263 10.96 -36.52 -13.39
CA PHE A 263 10.07 -35.92 -12.39
C PHE A 263 8.82 -36.79 -12.18
N PRO A 264 8.16 -36.73 -11.01
CA PRO A 264 6.99 -37.57 -10.74
C PRO A 264 5.90 -37.44 -11.80
N ARG A 265 5.36 -38.58 -12.25
CA ARG A 265 4.31 -38.61 -13.28
C ARG A 265 3.10 -37.76 -12.87
N GLY A 266 2.59 -36.94 -13.80
CA GLY A 266 1.46 -36.04 -13.53
C GLY A 266 1.84 -34.75 -12.79
N LYS A 267 3.15 -34.51 -12.54
CA LYS A 267 3.66 -33.29 -11.90
C LYS A 267 4.41 -32.37 -12.84
N GLU A 268 4.13 -32.43 -14.14
CA GLU A 268 4.75 -31.61 -15.18
C GLU A 268 4.69 -30.11 -14.84
N TYR A 269 3.53 -29.66 -14.35
CA TYR A 269 3.24 -28.25 -14.06
C TYR A 269 3.28 -27.91 -12.57
N HIS A 270 3.70 -28.85 -11.72
CA HIS A 270 4.04 -28.54 -10.34
C HIS A 270 5.38 -27.80 -10.31
N PRO A 271 5.63 -26.95 -9.29
CA PRO A 271 6.92 -26.32 -9.12
C PRO A 271 8.01 -27.39 -8.93
N VAL A 272 9.19 -27.13 -9.47
CA VAL A 272 10.39 -27.90 -9.14
C VAL A 272 10.77 -27.62 -7.68
N THR A 273 11.11 -28.68 -6.95
CA THR A 273 11.37 -28.59 -5.50
C THR A 273 12.76 -29.13 -5.18
N ASN A 274 13.21 -28.92 -3.92
CA ASN A 274 14.44 -29.51 -3.37
C ASN A 274 15.69 -29.24 -4.24
N LEU A 275 15.78 -28.05 -4.80
CA LEU A 275 16.97 -27.58 -5.47
C LEU A 275 17.96 -27.03 -4.44
N THR A 276 19.22 -27.26 -4.73
CA THR A 276 20.32 -26.51 -4.13
C THR A 276 20.36 -25.10 -4.72
N TYR A 277 20.95 -24.16 -3.99
CA TYR A 277 21.15 -22.81 -4.52
C TYR A 277 21.99 -22.82 -5.81
N ARG A 278 22.98 -23.72 -5.90
CA ARG A 278 23.87 -23.85 -7.07
C ARG A 278 23.15 -24.41 -8.30
N GLU A 279 22.21 -25.33 -8.13
CA GLU A 279 21.31 -25.78 -9.19
C GLU A 279 20.39 -24.66 -9.67
N ALA A 280 19.82 -23.89 -8.74
CA ALA A 280 19.03 -22.70 -9.06
C ALA A 280 19.85 -21.66 -9.85
N GLU A 281 21.12 -21.42 -9.46
CA GLU A 281 22.02 -20.55 -10.22
C GLU A 281 22.30 -21.07 -11.63
N ALA A 282 22.58 -22.38 -11.77
CA ALA A 282 22.81 -23.00 -13.07
C ALA A 282 21.60 -22.84 -14.00
N TYR A 283 20.39 -23.12 -13.48
CA TYR A 283 19.15 -22.91 -14.22
C TYR A 283 18.94 -21.44 -14.58
N SER A 284 19.17 -20.50 -13.66
CA SER A 284 19.00 -19.07 -13.94
C SER A 284 19.90 -18.57 -15.08
N LYS A 285 21.16 -19.01 -15.10
CA LYS A 285 22.13 -18.71 -16.15
C LYS A 285 21.70 -19.31 -17.49
N TRP A 286 21.26 -20.57 -17.49
CA TRP A 286 20.69 -21.19 -18.69
C TRP A 286 19.42 -20.48 -19.14
N ALA A 287 18.54 -20.03 -18.25
CA ALA A 287 17.33 -19.30 -18.62
C ALA A 287 17.61 -17.88 -19.11
N GLY A 288 18.83 -17.35 -18.92
CA GLY A 288 19.18 -15.97 -19.27
C GLY A 288 18.55 -14.94 -18.32
N LYS A 289 18.29 -15.36 -17.08
CA LYS A 289 17.61 -14.60 -16.04
C LYS A 289 18.47 -14.55 -14.77
N LYS A 290 17.97 -13.90 -13.71
CA LYS A 290 18.64 -13.82 -12.41
C LYS A 290 17.71 -14.34 -11.30
N ILE A 291 18.31 -14.84 -10.22
CA ILE A 291 17.59 -15.14 -8.98
C ILE A 291 17.25 -13.79 -8.30
N PRO A 292 15.98 -13.53 -7.91
CA PRO A 292 15.60 -12.29 -7.26
C PRO A 292 16.38 -12.09 -5.95
N SER A 293 16.70 -10.84 -5.61
CA SER A 293 17.03 -10.50 -4.22
C SER A 293 15.80 -10.66 -3.33
N GLU A 294 15.98 -10.78 -2.02
CA GLU A 294 14.86 -10.85 -1.08
C GLU A 294 13.97 -9.61 -1.16
N TRP A 295 14.55 -8.45 -1.48
CA TRP A 295 13.83 -7.19 -1.65
C TRP A 295 12.96 -7.21 -2.90
N GLN A 296 13.51 -7.68 -4.03
CA GLN A 296 12.75 -7.82 -5.27
C GLN A 296 11.61 -8.82 -5.11
N TRP A 297 11.87 -9.95 -4.44
CA TRP A 297 10.85 -10.96 -4.17
C TRP A 297 9.71 -10.40 -3.31
N GLU A 298 10.03 -9.72 -2.20
CA GLU A 298 9.02 -9.18 -1.30
C GLU A 298 8.22 -8.04 -1.94
N LYS A 299 8.89 -7.14 -2.68
CA LYS A 299 8.20 -6.11 -3.46
C LYS A 299 7.25 -6.76 -4.47
N ALA A 300 7.70 -7.75 -5.22
CA ALA A 300 6.85 -8.49 -6.15
C ALA A 300 5.63 -9.12 -5.47
N ALA A 301 5.78 -9.58 -4.23
CA ALA A 301 4.70 -10.21 -3.47
C ALA A 301 3.66 -9.21 -2.95
N ARG A 302 4.08 -8.05 -2.42
CA ARG A 302 3.22 -7.18 -1.59
C ARG A 302 3.08 -5.74 -2.05
N GLY A 303 3.74 -5.35 -3.14
CA GLY A 303 3.87 -3.95 -3.53
C GLY A 303 4.98 -3.22 -2.77
N THR A 304 4.94 -1.89 -2.81
CA THR A 304 5.94 -1.02 -2.18
C THR A 304 5.90 -1.04 -0.65
N GLY A 305 4.77 -1.46 -0.06
CA GLY A 305 4.50 -1.35 1.36
C GLY A 305 4.31 0.09 1.86
N LEU A 306 4.13 1.04 0.93
CA LEU A 306 4.11 2.47 1.18
C LEU A 306 2.94 3.12 0.48
N ILE A 307 2.29 4.06 1.18
CA ILE A 307 1.59 5.18 0.56
C ILE A 307 2.38 6.45 0.84
N TRP A 308 2.24 7.45 -0.01
CA TRP A 308 2.78 8.78 0.24
C TRP A 308 1.66 9.79 0.22
N ARG A 309 1.81 10.89 0.98
CA ARG A 309 0.88 12.02 0.93
C ARG A 309 1.64 13.33 0.89
N LEU A 310 1.10 14.28 0.16
CA LEU A 310 1.57 15.66 0.14
C LEU A 310 1.01 16.42 1.35
N LEU A 311 1.85 17.20 1.99
CA LEU A 311 1.53 18.09 3.10
C LEU A 311 1.29 19.51 2.59
N LYS A 312 0.74 20.38 3.45
CA LYS A 312 0.33 21.75 3.08
C LYS A 312 1.50 22.66 2.69
N ASP A 313 2.70 22.34 3.16
CA ASP A 313 3.94 23.05 2.87
C ASP A 313 4.66 22.49 1.63
N GLU A 314 3.94 21.72 0.79
CA GLU A 314 4.46 21.06 -0.41
C GLU A 314 5.55 20.00 -0.13
N SER A 315 5.80 19.69 1.13
CA SER A 315 6.58 18.50 1.51
C SER A 315 5.72 17.23 1.38
N TYR A 316 6.34 16.06 1.37
CA TYR A 316 5.63 14.78 1.38
C TYR A 316 6.15 13.88 2.49
N GLU A 317 5.32 12.95 2.95
CA GLU A 317 5.72 11.90 3.89
C GLU A 317 5.33 10.51 3.39
N PHE A 318 6.10 9.51 3.82
CA PHE A 318 5.81 8.11 3.61
C PHE A 318 5.05 7.54 4.79
N ILE A 319 4.02 6.75 4.50
CA ILE A 319 3.24 6.04 5.50
C ILE A 319 3.37 4.55 5.19
N SER A 320 3.78 3.77 6.20
CA SER A 320 3.87 2.33 6.10
C SER A 320 2.48 1.71 5.99
N GLN A 321 2.20 1.02 4.88
CA GLN A 321 0.96 0.27 4.66
C GLN A 321 1.19 -1.02 3.85
N PRO A 322 2.04 -1.96 4.32
CA PRO A 322 2.24 -3.21 3.61
C PRO A 322 1.13 -4.23 3.86
N GLN A 323 1.05 -5.19 2.93
CA GLN A 323 0.21 -6.37 3.07
C GLN A 323 0.98 -7.51 3.76
N GLU A 324 0.28 -8.36 4.52
CA GLU A 324 0.85 -9.59 5.10
C GLU A 324 0.92 -10.75 4.11
N TYR A 325 -0.03 -10.83 3.18
CA TYR A 325 -0.13 -11.81 2.12
C TYR A 325 -0.25 -11.08 0.76
N PRO A 326 -0.01 -11.76 -0.37
CA PRO A 326 -0.12 -11.13 -1.70
C PRO A 326 -1.52 -10.56 -2.01
N PHE A 327 -2.54 -11.07 -1.33
CA PHE A 327 -3.95 -10.74 -1.51
C PHE A 327 -4.55 -9.94 -0.33
N GLY A 328 -3.72 -9.43 0.59
CA GLY A 328 -4.17 -8.59 1.71
C GLY A 328 -3.66 -9.04 3.08
N ASN A 329 -4.31 -8.56 4.14
CA ASN A 329 -3.88 -8.78 5.53
C ASN A 329 -4.62 -9.93 6.24
N GLU A 330 -5.74 -10.36 5.69
CA GLU A 330 -6.50 -11.49 6.22
C GLU A 330 -6.09 -12.76 5.50
N PHE A 331 -5.65 -13.75 6.26
CA PHE A 331 -5.25 -15.04 5.71
C PHE A 331 -6.47 -15.79 5.17
N ASP A 332 -6.35 -16.31 3.95
CA ASP A 332 -7.32 -17.20 3.32
C ASP A 332 -6.61 -18.47 2.84
N SER A 333 -6.96 -19.61 3.44
CA SER A 333 -6.37 -20.91 3.11
C SER A 333 -6.75 -21.43 1.73
N ALA A 334 -7.79 -20.87 1.11
CA ALA A 334 -8.15 -21.18 -0.27
C ALA A 334 -7.21 -20.50 -1.27
N LEU A 335 -6.56 -19.38 -0.89
CA LEU A 335 -5.70 -18.57 -1.77
C LEU A 335 -4.21 -18.88 -1.66
N CYS A 336 -3.81 -19.67 -0.66
CA CYS A 336 -2.42 -19.92 -0.32
C CYS A 336 -2.20 -21.40 0.00
N ASN A 337 -1.39 -22.10 -0.80
CA ASN A 337 -1.13 -23.52 -0.60
C ASN A 337 -0.16 -23.74 0.58
N THR A 338 -0.70 -23.76 1.80
CA THR A 338 -0.01 -24.00 3.07
C THR A 338 -0.62 -25.21 3.77
N ARG A 339 -0.12 -25.57 4.96
CA ARG A 339 -0.68 -26.65 5.78
C ARG A 339 -2.17 -26.44 6.06
N GLU A 340 -2.59 -25.19 6.24
CA GLU A 340 -3.96 -24.77 6.50
C GLU A 340 -4.91 -24.99 5.30
N SER A 341 -4.37 -25.13 4.08
CA SER A 341 -5.17 -25.47 2.88
C SER A 341 -5.62 -26.93 2.85
N GLY A 342 -4.97 -27.80 3.65
CA GLY A 342 -5.22 -29.25 3.65
C GLY A 342 -4.60 -30.01 2.47
N SER A 343 -3.91 -29.31 1.56
CA SER A 343 -3.17 -29.93 0.45
C SER A 343 -2.04 -30.82 0.97
N ARG A 344 -1.87 -32.01 0.37
CA ARG A 344 -0.85 -33.00 0.78
C ARG A 344 0.47 -32.86 0.03
N GLY A 345 0.66 -31.78 -0.72
CA GLY A 345 1.81 -31.58 -1.59
C GLY A 345 1.73 -30.25 -2.33
N THR A 346 2.72 -30.04 -3.20
CA THR A 346 2.62 -28.99 -4.22
C THR A 346 1.42 -29.25 -5.12
N ILE A 347 0.83 -28.18 -5.65
CA ILE A 347 -0.19 -28.24 -6.71
C ILE A 347 0.38 -27.67 -8.01
N SER A 348 -0.32 -27.89 -9.11
CA SER A 348 0.05 -27.27 -10.39
C SER A 348 0.02 -25.74 -10.26
N VAL A 349 1.01 -25.06 -10.83
CA VAL A 349 1.06 -23.59 -10.79
C VAL A 349 -0.15 -22.94 -11.46
N TYR A 350 -0.81 -23.66 -12.38
CA TYR A 350 -2.02 -23.21 -13.08
C TYR A 350 -3.32 -23.50 -12.32
N GLU A 351 -3.25 -24.28 -11.25
CA GLU A 351 -4.39 -24.57 -10.35
C GLU A 351 -4.42 -23.62 -9.14
N LEU A 352 -3.34 -22.86 -8.92
CA LEU A 352 -3.33 -21.80 -7.92
C LEU A 352 -4.38 -20.73 -8.29
N PRO A 353 -5.17 -20.27 -7.32
CA PRO A 353 -6.25 -19.34 -7.58
C PRO A 353 -5.71 -17.98 -8.02
N SER A 354 -6.25 -17.46 -9.12
CA SER A 354 -5.88 -16.13 -9.64
C SER A 354 -6.17 -14.99 -8.64
N LYS A 355 -7.15 -15.16 -7.76
CA LYS A 355 -7.43 -14.22 -6.65
C LYS A 355 -6.30 -14.14 -5.62
N GLY A 356 -5.41 -15.13 -5.58
CA GLY A 356 -4.20 -15.12 -4.75
C GLY A 356 -2.99 -14.43 -5.39
N GLN A 357 -3.17 -13.77 -6.54
CA GLN A 357 -2.10 -13.01 -7.18
C GLN A 357 -1.66 -11.82 -6.32
N SER A 358 -0.38 -11.51 -6.40
CA SER A 358 0.21 -10.27 -5.88
C SER A 358 -0.33 -9.01 -6.58
N PRO A 359 -0.06 -7.80 -6.06
CA PRO A 359 -0.43 -6.55 -6.72
C PRO A 359 0.11 -6.40 -8.15
N TYR A 360 1.20 -7.09 -8.49
CA TYR A 360 1.80 -7.08 -9.83
C TYR A 360 1.37 -8.25 -10.72
N GLY A 361 0.52 -9.16 -10.22
CA GLY A 361 0.00 -10.30 -10.98
C GLY A 361 0.82 -11.59 -10.90
N ALA A 362 1.90 -11.63 -10.11
CA ALA A 362 2.61 -12.87 -9.80
C ALA A 362 1.75 -13.76 -8.89
N ILE A 363 1.63 -15.04 -9.24
CA ILE A 363 0.84 -16.06 -8.54
C ILE A 363 1.78 -17.07 -7.88
N GLY A 364 1.38 -17.64 -6.74
CA GLY A 364 2.20 -18.58 -5.97
C GLY A 364 3.24 -17.91 -5.08
N MET A 365 3.06 -16.63 -4.75
CA MET A 365 3.93 -15.91 -3.80
C MET A 365 3.60 -16.26 -2.32
N CYS A 366 2.61 -17.14 -2.07
CA CYS A 366 2.20 -17.61 -0.75
C CYS A 366 2.04 -19.13 -0.78
N GLY A 367 2.93 -19.84 -0.11
CA GLY A 367 2.95 -21.29 -0.02
C GLY A 367 3.44 -21.99 -1.30
N ASN A 368 2.94 -23.21 -1.51
CA ASN A 368 3.32 -24.14 -2.58
C ASN A 368 4.77 -24.62 -2.45
N VAL A 369 5.77 -23.82 -2.82
CA VAL A 369 7.18 -24.13 -2.57
C VAL A 369 7.93 -22.89 -2.12
N ALA A 370 8.84 -23.06 -1.17
CA ALA A 370 9.70 -21.97 -0.75
C ALA A 370 10.70 -21.64 -1.87
N GLU A 371 11.06 -20.38 -2.06
CA GLU A 371 11.84 -19.92 -3.21
C GLU A 371 13.20 -19.36 -2.79
N TRP A 372 14.27 -19.80 -3.46
CA TRP A 372 15.61 -19.24 -3.24
C TRP A 372 15.69 -17.78 -3.68
N THR A 373 16.34 -16.95 -2.87
CA THR A 373 16.73 -15.58 -3.25
C THR A 373 18.25 -15.43 -3.29
N SER A 374 18.74 -14.41 -3.98
CA SER A 374 20.18 -14.12 -4.08
C SER A 374 20.75 -13.39 -2.86
N SER A 375 19.90 -12.89 -1.97
CA SER A 375 20.32 -12.14 -0.78
C SER A 375 21.04 -13.03 0.24
N PRO A 376 22.15 -12.57 0.84
CA PRO A 376 22.76 -13.24 1.97
C PRO A 376 21.82 -13.20 3.19
N TYR A 377 21.79 -14.26 3.99
CA TYR A 377 21.00 -14.26 5.23
C TYR A 377 21.75 -13.51 6.34
N ILE A 378 21.53 -12.20 6.39
CA ILE A 378 22.07 -11.28 7.40
C ILE A 378 20.93 -10.48 8.05
N PRO A 379 21.12 -9.95 9.28
CA PRO A 379 20.15 -9.07 9.90
C PRO A 379 19.91 -7.83 9.05
N TYR A 380 18.69 -7.31 9.09
CA TYR A 380 18.37 -6.05 8.43
C TYR A 380 19.19 -4.89 9.01
N PRO A 381 19.46 -3.84 8.21
CA PRO A 381 20.14 -2.63 8.68
C PRO A 381 19.55 -2.10 10.00
N GLY A 382 20.42 -1.90 11.00
CA GLY A 382 20.03 -1.43 12.33
C GLY A 382 19.41 -2.49 13.26
N HIS A 383 18.97 -3.64 12.74
CA HIS A 383 18.48 -4.74 13.58
C HIS A 383 19.64 -5.44 14.29
N ARG A 384 19.42 -5.82 15.55
CA ARG A 384 20.40 -6.46 16.44
C ARG A 384 19.73 -7.65 17.13
N PRO A 385 19.52 -8.76 16.41
CA PRO A 385 18.86 -9.93 16.97
C PRO A 385 19.73 -10.60 18.03
N ASN A 386 19.10 -11.07 19.11
CA ASN A 386 19.79 -11.72 20.23
C ASN A 386 20.20 -13.18 19.93
N SER A 387 19.65 -13.76 18.86
CA SER A 387 19.87 -15.12 18.39
C SER A 387 19.63 -15.21 16.88
N GLY A 388 20.15 -16.25 16.22
CA GLY A 388 19.94 -16.49 14.80
C GLY A 388 21.20 -16.96 14.08
N ARG A 389 21.03 -17.85 13.09
CA ARG A 389 22.14 -18.39 12.30
C ARG A 389 22.41 -17.48 11.11
N TYR A 390 22.86 -16.25 11.35
CA TYR A 390 23.19 -15.31 10.30
C TYR A 390 24.57 -15.59 9.69
N GLY A 391 24.71 -15.39 8.38
CA GLY A 391 25.97 -15.55 7.69
C GLY A 391 25.90 -15.22 6.20
N LYS A 392 26.92 -14.51 5.69
CA LYS A 392 27.04 -14.17 4.26
C LYS A 392 27.13 -15.40 3.33
N HIS A 393 27.46 -16.57 3.88
CA HIS A 393 27.53 -17.84 3.16
C HIS A 393 26.16 -18.54 3.02
N LEU A 394 25.16 -18.08 3.78
CA LEU A 394 23.78 -18.55 3.73
C LEU A 394 22.95 -17.65 2.80
N LYS A 395 21.83 -18.17 2.32
CA LYS A 395 20.90 -17.46 1.43
C LYS A 395 19.50 -17.43 2.00
N VAL A 396 18.82 -16.31 1.82
CA VAL A 396 17.42 -16.13 2.24
C VAL A 396 16.51 -16.94 1.32
N ILE A 397 15.52 -17.57 1.92
CA ILE A 397 14.42 -18.29 1.27
C ILE A 397 13.11 -17.57 1.65
N ARG A 398 12.17 -17.47 0.71
CA ARG A 398 10.89 -16.75 0.89
C ARG A 398 9.67 -17.59 0.50
N GLY A 399 8.49 -17.14 0.90
CA GLY A 399 7.18 -17.61 0.41
C GLY A 399 6.53 -18.75 1.17
N GLY A 400 7.28 -19.49 1.99
CA GLY A 400 6.76 -20.67 2.68
C GLY A 400 6.49 -21.83 1.71
N SER A 401 5.85 -22.90 2.18
CA SER A 401 5.57 -24.08 1.35
C SER A 401 4.25 -24.75 1.74
N TYR A 402 3.81 -25.73 0.95
CA TYR A 402 2.59 -26.52 1.25
C TYR A 402 2.63 -27.20 2.63
N SER A 403 3.81 -27.52 3.16
CA SER A 403 3.97 -28.11 4.49
C SER A 403 4.16 -27.07 5.61
N GLY A 404 4.39 -25.82 5.24
CA GLY A 404 4.59 -24.71 6.16
C GLY A 404 3.28 -24.11 6.64
N THR A 405 3.37 -23.29 7.68
CA THR A 405 2.23 -22.57 8.26
C THR A 405 1.94 -21.27 7.54
N LYS A 406 0.77 -20.69 7.79
CA LYS A 406 0.44 -19.34 7.29
C LYS A 406 1.45 -18.26 7.75
N GLU A 407 2.06 -18.43 8.92
CA GLU A 407 3.06 -17.50 9.47
C GLU A 407 4.35 -17.50 8.62
N GLU A 408 4.77 -18.67 8.17
CA GLU A 408 5.93 -18.85 7.28
C GLU A 408 5.63 -18.39 5.84
N ALA A 409 4.35 -18.29 5.47
CA ALA A 409 3.90 -17.87 4.15
C ALA A 409 3.61 -16.36 4.05
N LYS A 410 3.77 -15.61 5.15
CA LYS A 410 3.71 -14.14 5.12
C LYS A 410 4.78 -13.61 4.17
N VAL A 411 4.46 -12.58 3.40
CA VAL A 411 5.33 -12.03 2.35
C VAL A 411 6.68 -11.53 2.87
N TYR A 412 6.75 -11.12 4.13
CA TYR A 412 7.98 -10.64 4.79
C TYR A 412 8.71 -11.72 5.58
N ALA A 413 8.12 -12.90 5.77
CA ALA A 413 8.74 -13.99 6.51
C ALA A 413 9.99 -14.48 5.77
N ARG A 414 11.02 -14.82 6.55
CA ARG A 414 12.31 -15.28 6.04
C ARG A 414 12.58 -16.68 6.57
N ASP A 415 13.06 -17.55 5.69
CA ASP A 415 13.82 -18.74 6.07
C ASP A 415 15.22 -18.62 5.44
N PHE A 416 16.10 -19.57 5.70
CA PHE A 416 17.43 -19.60 5.16
C PHE A 416 17.88 -21.02 4.80
N GLY A 417 18.84 -21.07 3.88
CA GLY A 417 19.57 -22.29 3.57
C GLY A 417 21.03 -22.03 3.23
N GLY A 418 21.72 -23.09 2.83
CA GLY A 418 23.16 -23.16 2.70
C GLY A 418 23.84 -23.97 3.80
N ILE A 419 23.15 -24.88 4.49
CA ILE A 419 23.73 -25.79 5.48
C ILE A 419 23.66 -27.24 4.96
N PRO A 420 24.79 -27.97 4.81
CA PRO A 420 26.15 -27.58 5.21
C PRO A 420 26.82 -26.58 4.26
N ASN A 421 26.32 -26.44 3.02
CA ASN A 421 26.78 -25.45 2.05
C ASN A 421 25.75 -25.31 0.90
N LEU A 422 25.94 -24.32 0.04
CA LEU A 422 25.08 -24.02 -1.12
C LEU A 422 25.08 -25.09 -2.23
N LEU A 423 26.02 -26.05 -2.20
CA LEU A 423 26.11 -27.16 -3.17
C LEU A 423 25.29 -28.37 -2.73
N ASN A 424 25.04 -28.53 -1.43
CA ASN A 424 24.44 -29.74 -0.87
C ASN A 424 23.07 -29.49 -0.23
N ASP A 425 22.80 -28.26 0.23
CA ASP A 425 21.55 -27.95 0.92
C ASP A 425 20.39 -27.80 -0.06
N ARG A 426 19.47 -28.79 -0.05
CA ARG A 426 18.31 -28.89 -0.94
C ARG A 426 17.06 -28.45 -0.20
N LYS A 427 16.68 -27.18 -0.32
CA LYS A 427 15.58 -26.61 0.47
C LYS A 427 14.42 -26.03 -0.32
N ALA A 428 14.67 -25.47 -1.49
CA ALA A 428 13.72 -24.56 -2.12
C ALA A 428 13.59 -24.82 -3.62
N GLY A 429 12.49 -24.35 -4.19
CA GLY A 429 12.29 -24.18 -5.61
C GLY A 429 12.84 -22.83 -6.10
N LEU A 430 12.25 -22.29 -7.16
CA LEU A 430 12.81 -21.13 -7.84
C LEU A 430 11.73 -20.33 -8.60
N ARG A 431 11.92 -19.02 -8.58
CA ARG A 431 11.29 -18.03 -9.47
C ARG A 431 12.39 -17.06 -9.91
N LEU A 432 12.34 -16.60 -11.16
CA LEU A 432 13.41 -15.78 -11.72
C LEU A 432 12.93 -14.40 -12.15
N ILE A 433 13.90 -13.49 -12.28
CA ILE A 433 13.69 -12.13 -12.75
C ILE A 433 14.53 -11.83 -13.98
N THR A 434 14.10 -10.83 -14.76
CA THR A 434 14.91 -10.18 -15.78
C THR A 434 14.79 -8.67 -15.64
N GLU A 435 15.86 -7.95 -15.97
CA GLU A 435 15.86 -6.49 -15.91
C GLU A 435 15.09 -5.92 -17.11
N VAL A 436 14.46 -4.76 -16.91
CA VAL A 436 13.88 -4.01 -18.02
C VAL A 436 15.03 -3.49 -18.88
N LYS A 437 15.02 -3.80 -20.18
CA LYS A 437 15.92 -3.18 -21.14
C LYS A 437 15.35 -1.81 -21.50
N ASN A 438 16.08 -0.75 -21.15
CA ASN A 438 15.74 0.62 -21.54
C ASN A 438 15.88 0.83 -23.05
#